data_AF-A0A3D5ZNZ2-F1
#
_entry.id   AF-A0A3D5ZNZ2-F1
#
_cell.length_a   1.000
_cell.length_b   1.000
_cell.length_c   1.000
_cell.angle_alpha   90.00
_cell.angle_beta   90.00
_cell.angle_gamma   90.00
#
_symmetry.space_group_name_H-M   'P 1'
#
loop_
_entity.id
_entity.type
_entity.pdbx_description
1 polymer ?
#
loop_
_entity_poly.entity_id
_entity_poly.type
_entity_poly.pdbx_seq_one_letter_code
_entity_poly.pdbx_strand_id
1 'polypeptide(L)'
;MKKLIYDGTTYYYQDGKLYDRSFLEVPKADSLPILSNYYAKVDYSEFSEQELINYIKAIKNSELYTLCIDVISFGANKFSDSLNYLNIVFPIVTSCYRLSGNPQKAIDFWISKKNKYKSILSNPLLTSLAAAYCDVKDYRMALYCAKKAYVMQGGKVGYKNELSLVYERIKKEAPELFKK
;
A
#
# COMPACT_ATOMS: atom_id res chain seq x y z
N MET A 1 17.87 -14.44 -1.98
CA MET A 1 18.10 -13.55 -0.82
C MET A 1 19.28 -12.62 -1.11
N LYS A 2 19.17 -11.33 -0.77
CA LYS A 2 20.26 -10.35 -0.89
C LYS A 2 21.03 -10.27 0.44
N LYS A 3 22.37 -10.31 0.40
CA LYS A 3 23.20 -10.12 1.60
C LYS A 3 23.29 -8.63 1.96
N LEU A 4 23.10 -8.31 3.24
CA LEU A 4 23.25 -6.97 3.81
C LEU A 4 24.25 -7.01 4.97
N ILE A 5 25.08 -5.97 5.10
CA ILE A 5 26.00 -5.81 6.23
C ILE A 5 25.61 -4.54 6.97
N TYR A 6 25.34 -4.67 8.26
CA TYR A 6 24.96 -3.57 9.14
C TYR A 6 25.69 -3.75 10.47
N ASP A 7 26.44 -2.74 10.90
CA ASP A 7 27.27 -2.76 12.11
C ASP A 7 28.15 -4.03 12.23
N GLY A 8 28.80 -4.42 11.12
CA GLY A 8 29.64 -5.62 11.06
C GLY A 8 28.88 -6.95 11.07
N THR A 9 27.56 -6.92 11.24
CA THR A 9 26.69 -8.10 11.25
C THR A 9 26.12 -8.38 9.86
N THR A 10 26.10 -9.67 9.48
CA THR A 10 25.54 -10.10 8.20
C THR A 10 24.07 -10.46 8.36
N TYR A 11 23.22 -9.88 7.51
CA TYR A 11 21.82 -10.21 7.37
C TYR A 11 21.50 -10.67 5.94
N TYR A 12 20.38 -11.35 5.79
CA TYR A 12 19.83 -11.79 4.51
C TYR A 12 18.46 -11.15 4.32
N TYR A 13 18.29 -10.42 3.22
CA TYR A 13 17.06 -9.75 2.86
C TYR A 13 16.28 -10.55 1.82
N GLN A 14 14.99 -10.74 2.06
CA GLN A 14 14.06 -11.28 1.07
C GLN A 14 12.64 -10.77 1.33
N ASP A 15 11.99 -10.31 0.26
CA ASP A 15 10.56 -9.97 0.23
C ASP A 15 10.10 -9.04 1.37
N GLY A 16 10.92 -8.04 1.69
CA GLY A 16 10.65 -7.05 2.74
C GLY A 16 11.17 -7.43 4.12
N LYS A 17 11.60 -8.68 4.32
CA LYS A 17 12.02 -9.25 5.60
C LYS A 17 13.52 -9.40 5.72
N LEU A 18 14.02 -9.32 6.95
CA LEU A 18 15.40 -9.60 7.31
C LEU A 18 15.52 -10.94 8.01
N TYR A 19 16.58 -11.67 7.70
CA TYR A 19 16.93 -12.93 8.32
C TYR A 19 18.37 -12.87 8.84
N ASP A 20 18.63 -13.52 9.97
CA ASP A 20 19.97 -13.64 10.54
C ASP A 20 20.82 -14.71 9.81
N ARG A 21 22.02 -14.99 10.33
CA ARG A 21 22.92 -16.02 9.76
C ARG A 21 22.40 -17.46 9.89
N SER A 22 21.45 -17.68 10.79
CA SER A 22 20.75 -18.95 10.97
C SER A 22 19.45 -19.01 10.15
N PHE A 23 19.21 -18.01 9.29
CA PHE A 23 17.99 -17.86 8.48
C PHE A 23 16.69 -17.74 9.29
N LEU A 24 16.78 -17.24 10.52
CA LEU A 24 15.61 -16.90 11.33
C LEU A 24 15.20 -15.45 11.05
N GLU A 25 13.88 -15.21 10.93
CA GLU A 25 13.33 -13.88 10.69
C GLU A 25 13.66 -12.96 11.89
N VAL A 26 14.31 -11.84 11.58
CA VAL A 26 14.69 -10.83 12.57
C VAL A 26 13.43 -10.10 13.02
N PRO A 27 13.19 -9.94 14.34
CA PRO A 27 12.03 -9.22 14.85
C PRO A 27 11.87 -7.84 14.22
N LYS A 28 10.62 -7.41 14.01
CA LYS A 28 10.30 -6.14 13.34
C LYS A 28 10.95 -4.91 14.02
N ALA A 29 11.01 -4.92 15.35
CA ALA A 29 11.63 -3.84 16.11
C ALA A 29 13.11 -3.65 15.76
N ASP A 30 13.82 -4.75 15.47
CA ASP A 30 15.26 -4.74 15.16
C ASP A 30 15.51 -4.59 13.65
N SER A 31 14.62 -5.13 12.80
CA SER A 31 14.80 -5.08 11.36
C SER A 31 14.45 -3.72 10.74
N LEU A 32 13.49 -2.98 11.31
CA LEU A 32 13.07 -1.68 10.77
C LEU A 32 14.21 -0.63 10.72
N PRO A 33 15.02 -0.42 11.78
CA PRO A 33 16.15 0.51 11.72
C PRO A 33 17.19 0.13 10.65
N ILE A 34 17.48 -1.17 10.53
CA ILE A 34 18.45 -1.69 9.54
C ILE A 34 17.95 -1.44 8.12
N LEU A 35 16.69 -1.80 7.85
CA LEU A 35 16.07 -1.58 6.55
C LEU A 35 15.94 -0.09 6.24
N SER A 36 15.52 0.73 7.20
CA SER A 36 15.43 2.18 7.05
C SER A 36 16.78 2.77 6.63
N ASN A 37 17.88 2.39 7.30
CA ASN A 37 19.22 2.84 6.94
C ASN A 37 19.65 2.37 5.55
N TYR A 38 19.36 1.11 5.21
CA TYR A 38 19.66 0.54 3.90
C TYR A 38 18.94 1.28 2.77
N TYR A 39 17.64 1.52 2.92
CA TYR A 39 16.84 2.21 1.90
C TYR A 39 17.19 3.69 1.80
N ALA A 40 17.46 4.37 2.92
CA ALA A 40 17.83 5.79 2.94
C ALA A 40 19.14 6.11 2.18
N LYS A 41 20.02 5.12 1.99
CA LYS A 41 21.27 5.27 1.23
C LYS A 41 21.12 5.12 -0.28
N VAL A 42 19.94 4.70 -0.75
CA VAL A 42 19.71 4.51 -2.18
C VAL A 42 19.33 5.85 -2.80
N ASP A 43 20.18 6.35 -3.69
CA ASP A 43 19.82 7.46 -4.55
C ASP A 43 18.91 6.97 -5.69
N TYR A 44 17.65 7.39 -5.66
CA TYR A 44 16.63 7.05 -6.64
C TYR A 44 16.29 8.20 -7.59
N SER A 45 17.07 9.29 -7.56
CA SER A 45 16.84 10.48 -8.40
C SER A 45 16.85 10.14 -9.89
N GLU A 46 17.76 9.28 -10.32
CA GLU A 46 17.95 8.85 -11.71
C GLU A 46 17.18 7.59 -12.09
N PHE A 47 16.37 7.02 -11.19
CA PHE A 47 15.61 5.81 -11.52
C PHE A 47 14.64 6.06 -12.67
N SER A 48 14.56 5.07 -13.57
CA SER A 48 13.45 4.94 -14.51
C SER A 48 12.13 4.68 -13.77
N GLU A 49 11.01 4.85 -14.47
CA GLU A 49 9.68 4.61 -13.89
C GLU A 49 9.56 3.21 -13.27
N GLN A 50 10.04 2.18 -13.98
CA GLN A 50 9.93 0.80 -13.53
C GLN A 50 10.84 0.51 -12.33
N GLU A 51 12.05 1.07 -12.31
CA GLU A 51 12.97 0.95 -11.17
C GLU A 51 12.37 1.62 -9.93
N LEU A 52 11.79 2.81 -10.07
CA LEU A 52 11.14 3.51 -8.97
C LEU A 52 9.92 2.75 -8.44
N ILE A 53 9.08 2.20 -9.32
CA ILE A 53 7.96 1.34 -8.93
C ILE A 53 8.43 0.11 -8.14
N ASN A 54 9.48 -0.56 -8.60
CA ASN A 54 10.03 -1.73 -7.93
C ASN A 54 10.60 -1.37 -6.56
N TYR A 55 11.27 -0.22 -6.47
CA TYR A 55 11.80 0.33 -5.23
C TYR A 55 10.68 0.68 -4.24
N ILE A 56 9.61 1.37 -4.68
CA ILE A 56 8.41 1.67 -3.87
C ILE A 56 7.78 0.39 -3.32
N LYS A 57 7.61 -0.65 -4.15
CA LYS A 57 7.08 -1.95 -3.72
C LYS A 57 7.96 -2.60 -2.66
N ALA A 58 9.29 -2.55 -2.83
CA ALA A 58 10.22 -3.10 -1.86
C ALA A 58 10.15 -2.38 -0.51
N ILE A 59 10.14 -1.04 -0.51
CA ILE A 59 9.98 -0.23 0.71
C ILE A 59 8.64 -0.54 1.40
N LYS A 60 7.54 -0.64 0.62
CA LYS A 60 6.22 -0.99 1.16
C LYS A 60 6.23 -2.35 1.84
N ASN A 61 6.84 -3.35 1.22
CA ASN A 61 6.94 -4.71 1.76
C ASN A 61 7.80 -4.76 3.03
N SER A 62 8.79 -3.88 3.16
CA SER A 62 9.54 -3.64 4.40
C SER A 62 8.81 -2.79 5.44
N GLU A 63 7.55 -2.42 5.18
CA GLU A 63 6.69 -1.67 6.09
C GLU A 63 7.22 -0.27 6.46
N LEU A 64 8.12 0.27 5.65
CA LEU A 64 8.68 1.61 5.80
C LEU A 64 7.74 2.66 5.18
N TYR A 65 6.53 2.76 5.71
CA TYR A 65 5.43 3.49 5.07
C TYR A 65 5.70 4.99 4.86
N THR A 66 6.36 5.66 5.80
CA THR A 66 6.71 7.09 5.66
C THR A 66 7.65 7.31 4.48
N LEU A 67 8.75 6.56 4.41
CA LEU A 67 9.68 6.61 3.29
C LEU A 67 9.00 6.25 1.97
N CYS A 68 8.08 5.27 1.99
CA CYS A 68 7.31 4.89 0.81
C CYS A 68 6.47 6.07 0.28
N ILE A 69 5.82 6.83 1.17
CA ILE A 69 5.04 8.02 0.80
C ILE A 69 5.95 9.13 0.22
N ASP A 70 7.13 9.34 0.79
CA ASP A 70 8.09 10.34 0.30
C ASP A 70 8.57 10.00 -1.12
N VAL A 71 8.96 8.75 -1.35
CA VAL A 71 9.40 8.26 -2.67
C VAL A 71 8.27 8.31 -3.71
N ILE A 72 7.03 7.99 -3.31
CA ILE A 72 5.86 8.13 -4.19
C ILE A 72 5.63 9.61 -4.54
N SER A 73 5.81 10.52 -3.59
CA SER A 73 5.65 11.96 -3.83
C SER A 73 6.69 12.48 -4.82
N PHE A 74 7.94 12.03 -4.69
CA PHE A 74 9.00 12.29 -5.68
C PHE A 74 8.61 11.78 -7.07
N GLY A 75 8.22 10.50 -7.18
CA GLY A 75 7.89 9.93 -8.48
C GLY A 75 6.60 10.49 -9.09
N ALA A 76 5.63 10.91 -8.28
CA ALA A 76 4.42 11.59 -8.77
C ALA A 76 4.74 12.95 -9.40
N ASN A 77 5.83 13.61 -8.98
CA ASN A 77 6.34 14.82 -9.63
C ASN A 77 7.11 14.49 -10.91
N LYS A 78 7.96 13.45 -10.89
CA LYS A 78 8.79 13.05 -12.05
C LYS A 78 7.98 12.42 -13.18
N PHE A 79 6.95 11.64 -12.85
CA PHE A 79 6.12 10.84 -13.76
C PHE A 79 4.65 11.24 -13.70
N SER A 80 4.37 12.54 -13.55
CA SER A 80 3.02 13.08 -13.29
C SER A 80 1.97 12.74 -14.35
N ASP A 81 2.41 12.48 -15.59
CA ASP A 81 1.57 12.18 -16.74
C ASP A 81 1.51 10.68 -17.06
N SER A 82 2.28 9.85 -16.34
CA SER A 82 2.26 8.41 -16.52
C SER A 82 1.08 7.77 -15.79
N LEU A 83 0.02 7.46 -16.54
CA LEU A 83 -1.12 6.72 -16.00
C LEU A 83 -0.70 5.34 -15.48
N ASN A 84 0.32 4.72 -16.05
CA ASN A 84 0.86 3.44 -15.57
C ASN A 84 1.43 3.59 -14.15
N TYR A 85 2.32 4.57 -13.96
CA TYR A 85 2.87 4.90 -12.65
C TYR A 85 1.77 5.18 -11.63
N LEU A 86 0.84 6.09 -11.95
CA LEU A 86 -0.22 6.52 -11.04
C LEU A 86 -1.17 5.37 -10.66
N ASN A 87 -1.54 4.51 -11.62
CA ASN A 87 -2.38 3.34 -11.37
C ASN A 87 -1.75 2.38 -10.35
N ILE A 88 -0.42 2.28 -10.35
CA ILE A 88 0.31 1.39 -9.44
C ILE A 88 0.50 2.04 -8.07
N VAL A 89 0.89 3.32 -8.02
CA VAL A 89 1.26 3.95 -6.75
C VAL A 89 0.08 4.49 -5.93
N PHE A 90 -1.06 4.80 -6.54
CA PHE A 90 -2.25 5.29 -5.80
C PHE A 90 -2.80 4.25 -4.81
N PRO A 91 -2.98 2.96 -5.19
CA PRO A 91 -3.29 1.90 -4.24
C PRO A 91 -2.22 1.74 -3.14
N ILE A 92 -0.94 1.97 -3.48
CA ILE A 92 0.16 1.83 -2.51
C ILE A 92 0.11 2.95 -1.48
N VAL A 93 0.04 4.22 -1.91
CA VAL A 93 0.08 5.36 -0.99
C VAL A 93 -1.15 5.40 -0.08
N THR A 94 -2.34 5.05 -0.59
CA THR A 94 -3.56 4.93 0.23
C THR A 94 -3.41 3.83 1.28
N SER A 95 -2.84 2.69 0.90
CA SER A 95 -2.49 1.61 1.83
C SER A 95 -1.43 2.03 2.86
N CYS A 96 -0.40 2.79 2.47
CA CYS A 96 0.63 3.30 3.39
C CYS A 96 0.05 4.28 4.42
N TYR A 97 -0.83 5.21 4.01
CA TYR A 97 -1.53 6.09 4.95
C TYR A 97 -2.38 5.29 5.94
N ARG A 98 -3.10 4.27 5.47
CA ARG A 98 -3.92 3.40 6.32
C ARG A 98 -3.10 2.63 7.34
N LEU A 99 -2.05 1.93 6.88
CA LEU A 99 -1.20 1.07 7.72
C LEU A 99 -0.29 1.85 8.66
N SER A 100 -0.05 3.14 8.41
CA SER A 100 0.61 4.06 9.34
C SER A 100 -0.36 4.74 10.32
N GLY A 101 -1.60 4.26 10.44
CA GLY A 101 -2.58 4.77 11.41
C GLY A 101 -3.25 6.10 11.00
N ASN A 102 -3.15 6.49 9.73
CA ASN A 102 -3.70 7.73 9.19
C ASN A 102 -4.76 7.47 8.09
N PRO A 103 -5.82 6.68 8.34
CA PRO A 103 -6.80 6.30 7.32
C PRO A 103 -7.53 7.50 6.69
N GLN A 104 -7.77 8.58 7.46
CA GLN A 104 -8.37 9.81 6.92
C GLN A 104 -7.50 10.45 5.83
N LYS A 105 -6.17 10.45 5.99
CA LYS A 105 -5.26 10.98 4.96
C LYS A 105 -5.34 10.19 3.65
N ALA A 106 -5.62 8.89 3.72
CA ALA A 106 -5.84 8.06 2.52
C ALA A 106 -7.10 8.52 1.75
N ILE A 107 -8.16 8.84 2.47
CA ILE A 107 -9.42 9.35 1.92
C ILE A 107 -9.22 10.74 1.32
N ASP A 108 -8.61 11.66 2.07
CA ASP A 108 -8.37 13.04 1.66
C ASP A 108 -7.48 13.08 0.40
N PHE A 109 -6.44 12.24 0.36
CA PHE A 109 -5.56 12.08 -0.79
C PHE A 109 -6.34 11.76 -2.07
N TRP A 110 -7.30 10.83 -1.99
CA TRP A 110 -8.12 10.47 -3.14
C TRP A 110 -9.14 11.56 -3.48
N ILE A 111 -9.82 12.13 -2.48
CA ILE A 111 -10.81 13.20 -2.69
C ILE A 111 -10.17 14.38 -3.43
N SER A 112 -8.94 14.76 -3.08
CA SER A 112 -8.23 15.87 -3.72
C SER A 112 -7.81 15.58 -5.17
N LYS A 113 -7.82 14.31 -5.59
CA LYS A 113 -7.28 13.83 -6.89
C LYS A 113 -8.31 13.23 -7.82
N LYS A 114 -9.46 12.78 -7.30
CA LYS A 114 -10.48 12.00 -8.04
C LYS A 114 -10.98 12.68 -9.31
N ASN A 115 -11.02 14.01 -9.36
CA ASN A 115 -11.49 14.76 -10.53
C ASN A 115 -10.49 14.71 -11.67
N LYS A 116 -9.19 14.86 -11.37
CA LYS A 116 -8.10 14.79 -12.36
C LYS A 116 -7.82 13.36 -12.80
N TYR A 117 -7.92 12.42 -11.87
CA TYR A 117 -7.47 11.04 -12.05
C TYR A 117 -8.62 10.04 -11.93
N LYS A 118 -9.77 10.31 -12.55
CA LYS A 118 -10.91 9.39 -12.51
C LYS A 118 -10.63 8.09 -13.27
N SER A 119 -9.82 8.14 -14.31
CA SER A 119 -9.47 7.02 -15.19
C SER A 119 -8.59 5.96 -14.55
N ILE A 120 -7.91 6.28 -13.44
CA ILE A 120 -7.03 5.34 -12.71
C ILE A 120 -7.76 4.59 -11.59
N LEU A 121 -9.09 4.72 -11.51
CA LEU A 121 -9.88 3.88 -10.63
C LEU A 121 -9.62 2.42 -10.99
N SER A 122 -9.15 1.65 -10.02
CA SER A 122 -8.78 0.26 -10.18
C SER A 122 -9.31 -0.55 -8.99
N ASN A 123 -9.45 -1.87 -9.17
CA ASN A 123 -9.84 -2.76 -8.09
C ASN A 123 -8.94 -2.60 -6.84
N PRO A 124 -7.59 -2.58 -6.96
CA PRO A 124 -6.71 -2.34 -5.81
C PRO A 124 -6.95 -0.99 -5.11
N LEU A 125 -7.13 0.11 -5.88
CA LEU A 125 -7.37 1.42 -5.30
C LEU A 125 -8.71 1.47 -4.55
N LEU A 126 -9.78 0.96 -5.16
CA LEU A 126 -11.10 0.92 -4.55
C LEU A 126 -11.14 0.04 -3.31
N THR A 127 -10.44 -1.10 -3.32
CA THR A 127 -10.32 -1.98 -2.16
C THR A 127 -9.59 -1.28 -1.02
N SER A 128 -8.48 -0.60 -1.30
CA SER A 128 -7.73 0.15 -0.28
C SER A 128 -8.55 1.31 0.30
N LEU A 129 -9.29 2.05 -0.53
CA LEU A 129 -10.20 3.10 -0.09
C LEU A 129 -11.36 2.55 0.74
N ALA A 130 -11.92 1.40 0.35
CA ALA A 130 -12.98 0.76 1.12
C ALA A 130 -12.48 0.37 2.53
N ALA A 131 -11.27 -0.17 2.63
CA ALA A 131 -10.63 -0.45 3.91
C ALA A 131 -10.40 0.83 4.74
N ALA A 132 -9.94 1.92 4.10
CA ALA A 132 -9.76 3.21 4.79
C ALA A 132 -11.08 3.79 5.32
N TYR A 133 -12.18 3.69 4.55
CA TYR A 133 -13.51 4.08 5.01
C TYR A 133 -14.02 3.21 6.17
N CYS A 134 -13.74 1.90 6.15
CA CYS A 134 -14.00 1.04 7.31
C CYS A 134 -13.21 1.48 8.55
N ASP A 135 -11.94 1.87 8.39
CA ASP A 135 -11.09 2.32 9.49
C ASP A 135 -11.61 3.61 10.15
N VAL A 136 -12.29 4.49 9.40
CA VAL A 136 -12.97 5.68 9.93
C VAL A 136 -14.46 5.48 10.22
N LYS A 137 -14.95 4.24 10.17
CA LYS A 137 -16.36 3.86 10.42
C LYS A 137 -17.39 4.47 9.46
N ASP A 138 -16.98 4.94 8.27
CA ASP A 138 -17.90 5.31 7.20
C ASP A 138 -18.26 4.09 6.35
N TYR A 139 -19.10 3.22 6.92
CA TYR A 139 -19.44 1.94 6.30
C TYR A 139 -20.27 2.10 5.02
N ARG A 140 -20.95 3.23 4.83
CA ARG A 140 -21.69 3.53 3.59
C ARG A 140 -20.73 3.73 2.43
N MET A 141 -19.73 4.58 2.61
CA MET A 141 -18.71 4.81 1.59
C MET A 141 -17.81 3.58 1.41
N ALA A 142 -17.51 2.85 2.49
CA ALA A 142 -16.80 1.58 2.39
C ALA A 142 -17.54 0.58 1.50
N LEU A 143 -18.85 0.40 1.72
CA LEU A 143 -19.67 -0.51 0.92
C LEU A 143 -19.77 -0.07 -0.55
N TYR A 144 -19.86 1.24 -0.80
CA TYR A 144 -19.85 1.78 -2.16
C TYR A 144 -18.56 1.44 -2.91
N CYS A 145 -17.40 1.69 -2.28
CA CYS A 145 -16.10 1.35 -2.86
C CYS A 145 -15.94 -0.16 -3.07
N ALA A 146 -16.33 -0.96 -2.08
CA ALA A 146 -16.26 -2.42 -2.15
C ALA A 146 -17.13 -3.01 -3.28
N LYS A 147 -18.37 -2.53 -3.44
CA LYS A 147 -19.25 -2.95 -4.54
C LYS A 147 -18.65 -2.62 -5.90
N LYS A 148 -18.06 -1.44 -6.06
CA LYS A 148 -17.37 -1.06 -7.31
C LYS A 148 -16.17 -1.95 -7.58
N ALA A 149 -15.31 -2.18 -6.58
CA ALA A 149 -14.17 -3.08 -6.68
C ALA A 149 -14.61 -4.50 -7.11
N TYR A 150 -15.68 -5.01 -6.50
CA TYR A 150 -16.26 -6.32 -6.81
C TYR A 150 -16.74 -6.45 -8.27
N VAL A 151 -17.37 -5.40 -8.80
CA VAL A 151 -17.79 -5.36 -10.21
C VAL A 151 -16.57 -5.36 -11.14
N MET A 152 -15.52 -4.60 -10.81
CA MET A 152 -14.31 -4.49 -11.64
C MET A 152 -13.52 -5.79 -11.75
N GLN A 153 -13.57 -6.67 -10.74
CA GLN A 153 -12.97 -8.02 -10.82
C GLN A 153 -13.85 -9.05 -11.58
N GLY A 154 -14.90 -8.60 -12.27
CA GLY A 154 -15.77 -9.46 -13.07
C GLY A 154 -16.80 -10.25 -12.27
N GLY A 155 -17.10 -9.83 -11.03
CA GLY A 155 -18.12 -10.46 -10.19
C GLY A 155 -17.82 -11.91 -9.80
N LYS A 156 -16.61 -12.39 -10.08
CA LYS A 156 -16.10 -13.68 -9.64
C LYS A 156 -14.95 -13.39 -8.68
N VAL A 157 -15.04 -13.93 -7.45
CA VAL A 157 -13.96 -14.66 -6.74
C VAL A 157 -14.31 -14.79 -5.25
N GLY A 158 -14.37 -16.04 -4.79
CA GLY A 158 -14.50 -16.46 -3.39
C GLY A 158 -13.15 -16.87 -2.77
N TYR A 159 -12.23 -15.93 -2.59
CA TYR A 159 -11.03 -16.14 -1.77
C TYR A 159 -10.94 -15.07 -0.69
N LYS A 160 -10.27 -15.39 0.43
CA LYS A 160 -9.94 -14.49 1.57
C LYS A 160 -9.00 -13.35 1.14
N ASN A 161 -9.42 -12.50 0.21
CA ASN A 161 -8.70 -11.31 -0.23
C ASN A 161 -9.08 -10.08 0.62
N GLU A 162 -8.33 -8.99 0.52
CA GLU A 162 -8.58 -7.76 1.29
C GLU A 162 -10.02 -7.24 1.09
N LEU A 163 -10.59 -7.39 -0.10
CA LEU A 163 -11.97 -7.03 -0.40
C LEU A 163 -12.99 -7.87 0.39
N SER A 164 -12.77 -9.19 0.53
CA SER A 164 -13.63 -10.05 1.35
C SER A 164 -13.60 -9.67 2.83
N LEU A 165 -12.42 -9.32 3.37
CA LEU A 165 -12.26 -8.83 4.74
C LEU A 165 -13.01 -7.51 4.97
N VAL A 166 -12.99 -6.61 3.97
CA VAL A 166 -13.81 -5.40 4.00
C VAL A 166 -15.29 -5.74 4.10
N TYR A 167 -15.80 -6.65 3.27
CA TYR A 167 -17.20 -7.09 3.35
C TYR A 167 -17.56 -7.72 4.69
N GLU A 168 -16.69 -8.59 5.23
CA GLU A 168 -16.90 -9.21 6.54
C GLU A 168 -16.99 -8.16 7.65
N ARG A 169 -16.11 -7.16 7.63
CA ARG A 169 -16.13 -6.07 8.60
C ARG A 169 -17.39 -5.23 8.50
N ILE A 170 -17.81 -4.83 7.30
CA ILE A 170 -19.07 -4.09 7.11
C ILE A 170 -20.27 -4.93 7.55
N LYS A 171 -20.32 -6.23 7.23
CA LYS A 171 -21.41 -7.11 7.67
C LYS A 171 -21.49 -7.22 9.20
N LYS A 172 -20.34 -7.26 9.87
CA LYS A 172 -20.26 -7.34 11.32
C LYS A 172 -20.64 -6.02 12.00
N GLU A 173 -20.16 -4.89 11.48
CA GLU A 173 -20.25 -3.59 12.15
C GLU A 173 -21.45 -2.73 11.67
N ALA A 174 -21.98 -2.99 10.47
CA ALA A 174 -23.10 -2.28 9.83
C ALA A 174 -24.01 -3.21 8.99
N PRO A 175 -24.59 -4.28 9.59
CA PRO A 175 -25.40 -5.28 8.88
C PRO A 175 -26.63 -4.71 8.19
N GLU A 176 -27.19 -3.61 8.67
CA GLU A 176 -28.33 -2.92 8.09
C GLU A 176 -28.10 -2.45 6.66
N LEU A 177 -26.86 -2.17 6.26
CA LEU A 177 -26.51 -1.77 4.90
C LEU A 177 -26.69 -2.89 3.85
N PHE A 178 -26.91 -4.12 4.30
CA PHE A 178 -27.18 -5.28 3.45
C PHE A 178 -28.66 -5.67 3.39
N LYS A 179 -29.52 -5.05 4.21
CA LYS A 179 -30.96 -5.30 4.18
C LYS A 179 -31.56 -4.49 3.02
N LYS A 180 -32.27 -5.18 2.13
CA LYS A 180 -33.01 -4.55 1.02
C LYS A 180 -34.33 -3.98 1.52
#